data_AF-A0A3R6DCF2-F1
#
_entry.id   AF-A0A3R6DCF2-F1
#
_cell.length_a   1.000
_cell.length_b   1.000
_cell.length_c   1.000
_cell.angle_alpha   90.00
_cell.angle_beta   90.00
_cell.angle_gamma   90.00
#
_symmetry.space_group_name_H-M   'P 1'
#
loop_
_entity.id
_entity.type
_entity.pdbx_description
1 polymer ?
#
loop_
_entity_poly.entity_id
_entity_poly.type
_entity_poly.pdbx_seq_one_letter_code
_entity_poly.pdbx_strand_id
1 'polypeptide(L)'
;MAEIYLSYAEALNEYDPQNPDVLKYLNYVRYRAGLPGYRSGNQDVNRERIKRERYVEFAFEGKRYFDSRRWKDAEINERDQFGNNKGMNGPVYGCNYQATDGSFYDRTIIDGYLFKKKNYFLPIPYQDVANHWGDLVQNPGW
;
A
#
# COMPACT_ATOMS: atom_id res chain seq x y z
N MET A 1 8.69 -16.57 -3.30
CA MET A 1 7.50 -17.34 -3.75
C MET A 1 6.18 -16.63 -3.44
N ALA A 2 6.03 -15.97 -2.28
CA ALA A 2 4.78 -15.27 -1.90
C ALA A 2 4.30 -14.24 -2.93
N GLU A 3 5.22 -13.52 -3.58
CA GLU A 3 4.89 -12.52 -4.59
C GLU A 3 4.13 -13.11 -5.79
N ILE A 4 4.49 -14.32 -6.21
CA ILE A 4 3.80 -15.00 -7.32
C ILE A 4 2.37 -15.34 -6.91
N TYR A 5 2.19 -15.87 -5.70
CA TYR A 5 0.85 -16.20 -5.18
C TYR A 5 -0.04 -14.98 -5.04
N LEU A 6 0.46 -13.90 -4.45
CA LEU A 6 -0.33 -12.68 -4.25
C LEU A 6 -0.60 -11.94 -5.56
N SER A 7 0.36 -11.89 -6.48
CA SER A 7 0.15 -11.27 -7.80
C SER A 7 -0.82 -12.07 -8.65
N TYR A 8 -0.76 -13.40 -8.62
CA TYR A 8 -1.73 -14.26 -9.30
C TYR A 8 -3.13 -14.13 -8.68
N ALA A 9 -3.24 -14.16 -7.36
CA ALA A 9 -4.52 -13.97 -6.66
C ALA A 9 -5.12 -12.59 -6.96
N GLU A 10 -4.30 -11.55 -7.02
CA GLU A 10 -4.75 -10.19 -7.38
C GLU A 10 -5.29 -10.14 -8.82
N ALA A 11 -4.51 -10.61 -9.80
CA ALA A 11 -4.93 -10.63 -11.19
C ALA A 11 -6.20 -11.45 -11.40
N LEU A 12 -6.27 -12.63 -10.76
CA LEU A 12 -7.43 -13.49 -10.85
C LEU A 12 -8.66 -12.88 -10.18
N ASN A 13 -8.51 -12.19 -9.04
CA ASN A 13 -9.61 -11.49 -8.40
C ASN A 13 -10.21 -10.39 -9.29
N GLU A 14 -9.39 -9.73 -10.11
CA GLU A 14 -9.89 -8.69 -11.02
C GLU A 14 -10.49 -9.24 -12.32
N TYR A 15 -10.08 -10.44 -12.74
CA TYR A 15 -10.55 -11.08 -13.97
C TYR A 15 -11.75 -12.01 -13.74
N ASP A 16 -11.64 -12.92 -12.77
CA ASP A 16 -12.64 -13.93 -12.42
C ASP A 16 -12.74 -14.04 -10.87
N PRO A 17 -13.49 -13.13 -10.22
CA PRO A 17 -13.55 -13.07 -8.75
C PRO A 17 -14.20 -14.28 -8.09
N GLN A 18 -14.94 -15.10 -8.85
CA GLN A 18 -15.60 -16.31 -8.33
C GLN A 18 -14.66 -17.51 -8.34
N ASN A 19 -13.49 -17.38 -8.97
CA ASN A 19 -12.54 -18.46 -9.05
C ASN A 19 -12.03 -18.87 -7.66
N PRO A 20 -12.16 -20.15 -7.27
CA PRO A 20 -11.70 -20.61 -5.95
C PRO A 20 -10.19 -20.43 -5.74
N ASP A 21 -9.41 -20.35 -6.82
CA ASP A 21 -7.97 -20.17 -6.74
C ASP A 21 -7.56 -18.81 -6.14
N VAL A 22 -8.41 -17.77 -6.23
CA VAL A 22 -8.16 -16.47 -5.57
C VAL A 22 -7.89 -16.67 -4.07
N LEU A 23 -8.80 -17.39 -3.40
CA LEU A 23 -8.66 -17.64 -1.97
C LEU A 23 -7.61 -18.69 -1.65
N LYS A 24 -7.44 -19.70 -2.52
CA LYS A 24 -6.41 -20.73 -2.35
C LYS A 24 -5.01 -20.11 -2.27
N TYR A 25 -4.64 -19.30 -3.24
CA TYR A 25 -3.31 -18.69 -3.29
C TYR A 25 -3.11 -17.61 -2.23
N LEU A 26 -4.14 -16.82 -1.93
CA LEU A 26 -4.13 -15.89 -0.80
C LEU A 26 -3.90 -16.65 0.53
N ASN A 27 -4.59 -17.77 0.74
CA ASN A 27 -4.50 -18.53 1.99
C ASN A 27 -3.18 -19.30 2.11
N TYR A 28 -2.51 -19.68 1.03
CA TYR A 28 -1.17 -20.29 1.11
C TYR A 28 -0.15 -19.38 1.80
N VAL A 29 -0.21 -18.06 1.55
CA VAL A 29 0.65 -17.08 2.24
C VAL A 29 0.34 -17.06 3.74
N ARG A 30 -0.95 -17.08 4.09
CA ARG A 30 -1.44 -17.05 5.48
C ARG A 30 -1.08 -18.29 6.26
N TYR A 31 -1.30 -19.48 5.68
CA TYR A 31 -1.00 -20.75 6.34
C TYR A 31 0.49 -20.90 6.61
N ARG A 32 1.36 -20.48 5.68
CA ARG A 32 2.80 -20.47 5.90
C ARG A 32 3.20 -19.49 7.02
N ALA A 33 2.45 -18.42 7.23
CA ALA A 33 2.64 -17.50 8.36
C ALA A 33 1.94 -17.96 9.67
N GLY A 34 1.32 -19.15 9.70
CA GLY A 34 0.59 -19.66 10.87
C GLY A 34 -0.77 -18.98 11.13
N LEU A 35 -1.31 -18.26 10.16
CA LEU A 35 -2.58 -17.54 10.27
C LEU A 35 -3.76 -18.35 9.69
N PRO A 36 -4.97 -18.21 10.26
CA PRO A 36 -6.16 -18.82 9.69
C PRO A 36 -6.48 -18.22 8.32
N GLY A 37 -6.94 -19.08 7.40
CA GLY A 37 -7.34 -18.66 6.06
C GLY A 37 -8.60 -17.79 6.06
N TYR A 38 -8.74 -16.96 5.04
CA TYR A 38 -9.97 -16.22 4.78
C TYR A 38 -11.07 -17.14 4.25
N ARG A 39 -12.31 -16.79 4.61
CA ARG A 39 -13.54 -17.39 4.04
C ARG A 39 -13.92 -16.71 2.72
N SER A 40 -14.93 -17.24 2.04
CA SER A 40 -15.47 -16.63 0.82
C SER A 40 -15.75 -15.13 0.99
N GLY A 41 -15.53 -14.38 -0.07
CA GLY A 41 -15.72 -12.94 -0.15
C GLY A 41 -16.01 -12.57 -1.60
N ASN A 42 -16.66 -11.43 -1.81
CA ASN A 42 -16.81 -10.87 -3.15
C ASN A 42 -15.48 -10.22 -3.61
N GLN A 43 -15.46 -9.74 -4.85
CA GLN A 43 -14.29 -9.12 -5.47
C GLN A 43 -13.67 -8.02 -4.60
N ASP A 44 -14.49 -7.11 -4.08
CA ASP A 44 -14.00 -5.96 -3.29
C ASP A 44 -13.41 -6.40 -1.95
N VAL A 45 -14.07 -7.32 -1.25
CA VAL A 45 -13.59 -7.89 0.01
C VAL A 45 -12.26 -8.62 -0.20
N ASN A 46 -12.15 -9.40 -1.27
CA ASN A 46 -10.92 -10.12 -1.59
C ASN A 46 -9.81 -9.17 -2.02
N ARG A 47 -10.11 -8.09 -2.77
CA ARG A 47 -9.16 -7.05 -3.14
C ARG A 47 -8.54 -6.42 -1.90
N GLU A 48 -9.34 -6.00 -0.94
CA GLU A 48 -8.84 -5.39 0.31
C GLU A 48 -8.03 -6.39 1.15
N ARG A 49 -8.44 -7.66 1.19
CA ARG A 49 -7.64 -8.72 1.84
C ARG A 49 -6.30 -8.92 1.15
N ILE A 50 -6.26 -8.96 -0.19
CA ILE A 50 -5.02 -9.10 -0.97
C ILE A 50 -4.11 -7.89 -0.73
N LYS A 51 -4.63 -6.66 -0.77
CA LYS A 51 -3.88 -5.45 -0.44
C LYS A 51 -3.28 -5.51 0.97
N ARG A 52 -4.07 -5.95 1.96
CA ARG A 52 -3.62 -6.12 3.34
C ARG A 52 -2.52 -7.18 3.46
N GLU A 53 -2.70 -8.35 2.85
CA GLU A 53 -1.68 -9.41 2.91
C GLU A 53 -0.40 -8.97 2.21
N ARG A 54 -0.47 -8.28 1.07
CA ARG A 54 0.73 -7.70 0.42
C ARG A 54 1.43 -6.67 1.32
N TYR A 55 0.67 -5.84 2.03
CA TYR A 55 1.24 -4.84 2.94
C TYR A 55 2.03 -5.49 4.09
N VAL A 56 1.49 -6.55 4.69
CA VAL A 56 2.13 -7.25 5.81
C VAL A 56 3.27 -8.14 5.32
N GLU A 57 3.05 -8.91 4.25
CA GLU A 57 4.01 -9.89 3.72
C GLU A 57 5.30 -9.23 3.22
N PHE A 58 5.19 -8.08 2.55
CA PHE A 58 6.32 -7.37 1.94
C PHE A 58 6.69 -6.09 2.70
N ALA A 59 6.40 -6.05 4.00
CA ALA A 59 6.79 -4.94 4.85
C ALA A 59 8.31 -4.76 4.76
N PHE A 60 8.75 -3.51 4.52
CA PHE A 60 10.17 -3.14 4.35
C PHE A 60 10.88 -3.72 3.11
N GLU A 61 10.15 -4.28 2.13
CA GLU A 61 10.71 -4.77 0.86
C GLU A 61 10.50 -3.81 -0.33
N GLY A 62 10.18 -2.54 -0.06
CA GLY A 62 10.00 -1.51 -1.10
C GLY A 62 8.72 -1.64 -1.94
N LYS A 63 7.86 -2.64 -1.71
CA LYS A 63 6.63 -2.86 -2.50
C LYS A 63 5.57 -1.80 -2.25
N ARG A 64 5.38 -1.37 -0.99
CA ARG A 64 4.31 -0.45 -0.59
C ARG A 64 4.32 0.87 -1.37
N TYR A 65 5.50 1.38 -1.72
CA TYR A 65 5.64 2.61 -2.50
C TYR A 65 4.94 2.50 -3.86
N PHE A 66 5.14 1.38 -4.56
CA PHE A 66 4.57 1.15 -5.89
C PHE A 66 3.14 0.63 -5.82
N ASP A 67 2.84 -0.25 -4.87
CA ASP A 67 1.51 -0.83 -4.67
C ASP A 67 0.45 0.25 -4.38
N SER A 68 0.70 1.18 -3.47
CA SER A 68 -0.24 2.29 -3.21
C SER A 68 -0.43 3.21 -4.42
N ARG A 69 0.58 3.36 -5.28
CA ARG A 69 0.50 4.22 -6.47
C ARG A 69 -0.32 3.58 -7.58
N ARG A 70 -0.08 2.31 -7.90
CA ARG A 70 -0.81 1.60 -8.96
C ARG A 70 -2.28 1.40 -8.62
N TRP A 71 -2.60 1.23 -7.33
CA TRP A 71 -3.99 1.17 -6.86
C TRP A 71 -4.66 2.54 -6.75
N LYS A 72 -3.90 3.64 -6.90
CA LYS A 72 -4.36 5.02 -6.67
C LYS A 72 -4.89 5.27 -5.25
N ASP A 73 -4.35 4.53 -4.28
CA ASP A 73 -4.67 4.68 -2.86
C ASP A 73 -3.73 5.66 -2.14
N ALA A 74 -2.60 6.03 -2.77
CA ALA A 74 -1.55 6.78 -2.10
C ALA A 74 -2.01 8.15 -1.56
N GLU A 75 -2.98 8.80 -2.22
CA GLU A 75 -3.54 10.09 -1.77
C GLU A 75 -4.52 9.98 -0.60
N ILE A 76 -5.03 8.76 -0.32
CA ILE A 76 -6.01 8.50 0.74
C ILE A 76 -5.43 8.90 2.09
N ASN A 77 -6.13 9.81 2.78
CA ASN A 77 -5.85 10.26 4.14
C ASN A 77 -6.91 9.70 5.11
N GLU A 78 -7.17 8.41 4.99
CA GLU A 78 -8.06 7.66 5.89
C GLU A 78 -7.27 6.57 6.60
N ARG A 79 -7.82 6.11 7.71
CA ARG A 79 -7.28 5.00 8.49
C ARG A 79 -8.19 3.79 8.48
N ASP A 80 -7.60 2.61 8.61
CA ASP A 80 -8.34 1.40 8.93
C ASP A 80 -8.80 1.39 10.41
N GLN A 81 -9.58 0.38 10.78
CA GLN A 81 -10.08 0.20 12.15
C GLN A 81 -8.99 -0.01 13.21
N PHE A 82 -7.76 -0.31 12.79
CA PHE A 82 -6.59 -0.46 13.67
C PHE A 82 -5.75 0.82 13.73
N GLY A 83 -6.19 1.88 13.04
CA GLY A 83 -5.49 3.16 12.98
C GLY A 83 -4.32 3.18 12.00
N ASN A 84 -4.15 2.20 11.10
CA ASN A 84 -3.12 2.23 10.06
C ASN A 84 -3.56 3.11 8.89
N ASN A 85 -2.61 3.79 8.25
CA ASN A 85 -2.92 4.59 7.05
C ASN A 85 -3.32 3.67 5.89
N LYS A 86 -4.49 3.91 5.30
CA LYS A 86 -4.91 3.21 4.08
C LYS A 86 -4.06 3.64 2.87
N GLY A 87 -3.67 4.91 2.81
CA GLY A 87 -2.79 5.48 1.79
C GLY A 87 -1.38 5.79 2.28
N MET A 88 -0.74 6.77 1.62
CA MET A 88 0.59 7.31 1.95
C MET A 88 0.52 8.76 2.46
N ASN A 89 -0.68 9.23 2.81
CA ASN A 89 -0.95 10.60 3.22
C ASN A 89 -1.37 10.64 4.69
N GLY A 90 -1.07 11.74 5.36
CA GLY A 90 -1.50 12.00 6.73
C GLY A 90 -0.45 11.66 7.80
N PRO A 91 -0.84 11.80 9.08
CA PRO A 91 0.09 11.62 10.20
C PRO A 91 0.59 10.18 10.31
N VAL A 92 1.71 10.00 10.97
CA VAL A 92 2.27 8.72 11.40
C VAL A 92 2.29 8.74 12.91
N TYR A 93 1.77 7.67 13.51
CA TYR A 93 1.68 7.55 14.96
C TYR A 93 2.72 6.57 15.48
N GLY A 94 3.24 6.85 16.66
CA GLY A 94 4.14 6.00 17.41
C GLY A 94 3.93 6.14 18.91
N CYS A 95 4.87 5.60 19.67
CA CYS A 95 4.98 5.83 21.10
C CYS A 95 5.48 7.25 21.38
N ASN A 96 5.15 7.79 22.55
CA ASN A 96 5.72 9.04 23.03
C ASN A 96 7.18 8.85 23.47
N TYR A 97 8.08 8.84 22.50
CA TYR A 97 9.51 8.60 22.73
C TYR A 97 10.21 9.68 23.57
N GLN A 98 9.55 10.81 23.83
CA GLN A 98 10.03 11.89 24.69
C GLN A 98 9.61 11.73 26.15
N ALA A 99 8.65 10.84 26.45
CA ALA A 99 8.19 10.60 27.81
C ALA A 99 9.25 9.88 28.64
N THR A 100 9.36 10.28 29.91
CA THR A 100 10.22 9.63 30.92
C THR A 100 9.42 8.88 31.98
N ASP A 101 8.10 8.84 31.83
CA ASP A 101 7.15 8.17 32.71
C ASP A 101 6.34 7.11 31.95
N GLY A 102 5.23 6.65 32.55
CA GLY A 102 4.35 5.65 31.94
C GLY A 102 3.69 6.10 30.63
N SER A 103 3.71 7.39 30.29
CA SER A 103 3.11 7.92 29.05
C SER A 103 3.91 7.57 27.79
N PHE A 104 5.06 6.88 27.90
CA PHE A 104 5.79 6.35 26.74
C PHE A 104 4.88 5.55 25.80
N TYR A 105 3.96 4.77 26.33
CA TYR A 105 3.04 3.94 25.55
C TYR A 105 1.84 4.69 24.96
N ASP A 106 1.71 5.99 25.26
CA ASP A 106 0.65 6.81 24.68
C ASP A 106 0.90 7.00 23.18
N ARG A 107 -0.18 6.91 22.41
CA ARG A 107 -0.15 7.05 20.96
C ARG A 107 -0.05 8.53 20.58
N THR A 108 1.11 8.94 20.06
CA THR A 108 1.36 10.32 19.62
C THR A 108 1.73 10.38 18.14
N ILE A 109 1.61 11.57 17.54
CA ILE A 109 2.06 11.80 16.16
C ILE A 109 3.58 11.97 16.20
N ILE A 110 4.31 11.14 15.44
CA ILE A 110 5.77 11.15 15.37
C ILE A 110 6.31 11.66 14.03
N ASP A 111 5.49 11.60 12.97
CA ASP A 111 5.84 12.06 11.63
C ASP A 111 4.54 12.33 10.84
N GLY A 112 4.63 12.79 9.60
CA GLY A 112 3.50 12.93 8.71
C GLY A 112 3.94 13.09 7.25
N TYR A 113 3.21 12.44 6.35
CA TYR A 113 3.47 12.53 4.92
C TYR A 113 2.40 13.37 4.23
N LEU A 114 2.84 14.21 3.29
CA LEU A 114 1.95 14.94 2.40
C LEU A 114 2.02 14.32 1.01
N PHE A 115 0.97 13.60 0.63
CA PHE A 115 0.83 13.07 -0.73
C PHE A 115 -0.19 13.90 -1.51
N LYS A 116 0.26 14.49 -2.62
CA LYS A 116 -0.60 15.19 -3.59
C LYS A 116 -0.70 14.38 -4.87
N LYS A 117 -1.73 14.63 -5.67
CA LYS A 117 -1.96 13.93 -6.94
C LYS A 117 -0.75 13.95 -7.91
N LYS A 118 0.04 15.02 -7.91
CA LYS A 118 1.29 15.07 -8.71
C LYS A 118 2.33 14.02 -8.29
N ASN A 119 2.34 13.59 -7.02
CA ASN A 119 3.31 12.63 -6.47
C ASN A 119 3.08 11.17 -6.92
N TYR A 120 2.03 10.91 -7.71
CA TYR A 120 1.88 9.63 -8.43
C TYR A 120 2.99 9.43 -9.46
N PHE A 121 3.51 10.53 -10.03
CA PHE A 121 4.65 10.51 -10.95
C PHE A 121 5.83 11.26 -10.33
N LEU A 122 7.04 10.77 -10.60
CA LEU A 122 8.27 11.48 -10.22
C LEU A 122 8.50 12.64 -11.20
N PRO A 123 9.02 13.79 -10.75
CA PRO A 123 9.38 14.86 -11.66
C PRO A 123 10.51 14.39 -12.58
N ILE A 124 10.41 14.74 -13.87
CA ILE A 124 11.54 14.65 -14.79
C ILE A 124 12.52 15.78 -14.43
N PRO A 125 13.84 15.53 -14.34
CA PRO A 125 14.81 16.58 -14.05
C PRO A 125 14.65 17.79 -14.98
N TYR A 126 14.67 18.99 -14.42
CA TYR A 126 14.40 20.22 -15.19
C TYR A 126 15.36 20.39 -16.37
N GLN A 127 16.64 20.06 -16.19
CA GLN A 127 17.65 20.17 -17.26
C GLN A 127 17.31 19.27 -18.45
N ASP A 128 16.78 18.07 -18.23
CA ASP A 128 16.41 17.16 -19.32
C ASP A 128 15.22 17.74 -20.11
N VAL A 129 14.21 18.27 -19.42
CA VAL A 129 13.07 18.93 -20.06
C VAL A 129 13.52 20.19 -20.82
N ALA A 130 14.42 20.99 -20.25
CA ALA A 130 14.92 22.20 -20.88
C ALA A 130 15.78 21.92 -22.12
N ASN A 131 16.62 20.88 -22.08
CA ASN A 131 17.49 20.50 -23.20
C ASN A 131 16.73 19.89 -24.37
N HIS A 132 15.54 19.33 -24.13
CA HIS A 132 14.68 18.70 -25.14
C HIS A 132 13.35 19.46 -25.32
N TRP A 133 13.43 20.80 -25.24
CA TRP A 133 12.25 21.67 -25.28
C TRP A 133 11.38 21.41 -26.52
N GLY A 134 10.14 20.95 -26.29
CA GLY A 134 9.17 20.63 -27.34
C GLY A 134 8.92 19.13 -27.53
N ASP A 135 9.92 18.28 -27.26
CA ASP A 135 9.81 16.83 -27.41
C ASP A 135 9.58 16.11 -26.07
N LEU A 136 10.16 16.62 -24.99
CA LEU A 136 10.00 16.08 -23.64
C LEU A 136 9.06 16.96 -22.81
N VAL A 137 7.89 16.43 -22.48
CA VAL A 137 6.89 17.10 -21.65
C VAL A 137 7.00 16.62 -20.20
N GLN A 138 6.92 17.55 -19.26
CA GLN A 138 6.95 17.25 -17.83
C GLN A 138 5.73 16.42 -17.39
N ASN A 139 5.91 15.62 -16.32
CA ASN A 139 4.84 14.89 -15.69
C ASN A 139 3.78 15.83 -15.07
N PRO A 140 2.49 15.45 -15.04
CA PRO A 140 1.42 16.33 -14.61
C PRO A 140 1.61 16.92 -13.20
N GLY A 141 1.60 18.26 -13.11
CA GLY A 141 1.68 19.00 -11.85
C GLY A 141 3.09 19.27 -11.31
N TRP A 142 4.13 18.89 -12.05
CA TRP A 142 5.53 19.21 -11.78
C TRP A 142 6.07 20.33 -12.66
#